data_AF-A0A5R2N6B2-F1
#
_entry.id   AF-A0A5R2N6B2-F1
#
_cell.length_a   1.000
_cell.length_b   1.000
_cell.length_c   1.000
_cell.angle_alpha   90.00
_cell.angle_beta   90.00
_cell.angle_gamma   90.00
#
_symmetry.space_group_name_H-M   'P 1'
#
loop_
_entity.id
_entity.type
_entity.pdbx_description
1 polymer ?
#
loop_
_entity_poly.entity_id
_entity_poly.type
_entity_poly.pdbx_seq_one_letter_code
_entity_poly.pdbx_strand_id
1 'polypeptide(L)'
;IEPNQTIVVEPGWQAEITNLNHVVIRRAERKARAAALGTQADPVMLEVFNNLFMSIAEQMGVTLQNTAYSVNIKERLDFSCAVFDRHGALVANAPHMPVHLGSMDRSVETIIRLNSGDIHAGDVFALNAPYNGGTHLPDITVVTPVFDDAQKNILFWTASRGHHADIGGTAPGSMTPLATTVDEEGVLFDNFR
;
A
#
# COMPACT_ATOMS: atom_id res chain seq x y z
N ILE A 1 32.68 -18.54 -29.35
CA ILE A 1 32.07 -18.03 -30.60
C ILE A 1 32.25 -19.09 -31.64
N GLU A 2 31.17 -19.54 -32.26
CA GLU A 2 31.22 -20.57 -33.29
C GLU A 2 31.51 -19.96 -34.68
N PRO A 3 32.15 -20.70 -35.60
CA PRO A 3 32.52 -20.18 -36.93
C PRO A 3 31.34 -19.65 -37.78
N ASN A 4 30.13 -20.10 -37.47
CA ASN A 4 28.89 -19.80 -38.16
C ASN A 4 27.93 -18.91 -37.33
N GLN A 5 28.38 -18.37 -36.20
CA GLN A 5 27.56 -17.53 -35.35
C GLN A 5 27.48 -16.09 -35.89
N THR A 6 26.26 -15.55 -36.01
CA THR A 6 26.04 -14.13 -36.31
C THR A 6 25.49 -13.43 -35.07
N ILE A 7 26.09 -12.31 -34.68
CA ILE A 7 25.63 -11.48 -33.55
C ILE A 7 25.28 -10.11 -34.12
N VAL A 8 24.02 -9.72 -34.00
CA VAL A 8 23.56 -8.38 -34.39
C VAL A 8 23.80 -7.43 -33.22
N VAL A 9 24.52 -6.34 -33.47
CA VAL A 9 24.75 -5.28 -32.48
C VAL A 9 23.91 -4.08 -32.87
N GLU A 10 23.02 -3.67 -31.97
CA GLU A 10 22.15 -2.51 -32.22
C GLU A 10 22.94 -1.20 -32.29
N PRO A 11 22.44 -0.19 -33.04
CA PRO A 11 23.01 1.15 -33.03
C PRO A 11 23.24 1.69 -31.61
N GLY A 12 24.36 2.38 -31.41
CA GLY A 12 24.77 2.89 -30.10
C GLY A 12 25.45 1.88 -29.17
N TRP A 13 25.61 0.63 -29.60
CA TRP A 13 26.41 -0.39 -28.93
C TRP A 13 27.62 -0.80 -29.79
N GLN A 14 28.67 -1.28 -29.14
CA GLN A 14 29.86 -1.84 -29.75
C GLN A 14 30.12 -3.21 -29.13
N ALA A 15 30.60 -4.16 -29.93
CA ALA A 15 31.04 -5.45 -29.44
C ALA A 15 32.52 -5.65 -29.77
N GLU A 16 33.26 -6.23 -28.83
CA GLU A 16 34.61 -6.74 -29.07
C GLU A 16 34.66 -8.24 -28.75
N ILE A 17 35.51 -8.96 -29.48
CA ILE A 17 35.86 -10.33 -29.15
C ILE A 17 37.19 -10.28 -28.42
N THR A 18 37.20 -10.77 -27.18
CA THR A 18 38.42 -10.85 -26.37
C THR A 18 39.29 -12.04 -26.81
N ASN A 19 40.55 -12.04 -26.39
CA ASN A 19 41.48 -13.16 -26.62
C ASN A 19 41.01 -14.51 -26.03
N LEU A 20 40.00 -14.49 -25.14
CA LEU A 20 39.38 -15.67 -24.54
C LEU A 20 38.09 -16.11 -25.25
N ASN A 21 37.81 -15.58 -26.45
CA ASN A 21 36.58 -15.82 -27.21
C ASN A 21 35.28 -15.38 -26.50
N HIS A 22 35.37 -14.44 -25.56
CA HIS A 22 34.19 -13.76 -25.02
C HIS A 22 33.76 -12.62 -25.94
N VAL A 23 32.45 -12.44 -26.09
CA VAL A 23 31.85 -11.26 -26.71
C VAL A 23 31.58 -10.25 -25.61
N VAL A 24 32.27 -9.12 -25.62
CA VAL A 24 32.02 -8.02 -24.68
C VAL A 24 31.27 -6.94 -25.41
N ILE A 25 30.03 -6.67 -25.00
CA ILE A 25 29.20 -5.61 -25.57
C ILE A 25 29.25 -4.40 -24.65
N ARG A 26 29.69 -3.27 -25.17
CA ARG A 26 29.76 -1.98 -24.48
C ARG A 26 28.89 -0.96 -25.17
N ARG A 27 28.35 -0.04 -24.38
CA ARG A 27 27.56 1.06 -24.91
C ARG A 27 28.50 2.16 -25.42
N ALA A 28 28.44 2.44 -26.71
CA ALA A 28 29.30 3.43 -27.37
C ALA A 28 28.67 4.83 -27.38
N GLU A 29 27.34 4.89 -27.44
CA GLU A 29 26.60 6.14 -27.38
C GLU A 29 25.92 6.33 -26.04
N ARG A 30 26.04 7.54 -25.47
CA ARG A 30 25.32 7.90 -24.25
C ARG A 30 23.81 7.75 -24.49
N LYS A 31 23.07 7.24 -23.50
CA LYS A 31 21.61 7.14 -23.63
C LYS A 31 21.16 8.58 -23.62
N ALA A 32 20.49 9.03 -24.67
CA ALA A 32 19.66 10.20 -24.54
C ALA A 32 18.62 9.83 -23.48
N ARG A 33 18.88 10.19 -22.22
CA ARG A 33 17.82 10.26 -21.23
C ARG A 33 16.93 11.37 -21.75
N ALA A 34 15.71 11.02 -22.16
CA ALA A 34 14.64 12.01 -22.20
C ALA A 34 14.68 12.76 -20.86
N ALA A 35 14.57 14.08 -20.93
CA ALA A 35 14.80 14.98 -19.82
C ALA A 35 14.05 14.55 -18.55
N ALA A 36 14.60 14.94 -17.41
CA ALA A 36 14.03 14.70 -16.09
C ALA A 36 12.53 15.00 -16.03
N LEU A 37 11.75 14.02 -15.54
CA LEU A 37 10.53 14.18 -14.77
C LEU A 37 9.66 15.39 -15.17
N GLY A 38 9.01 15.29 -16.34
CA GLY A 38 7.86 16.11 -16.67
C GLY A 38 6.54 15.41 -16.28
N THR A 39 5.40 16.08 -16.49
CA THR A 39 4.05 15.48 -16.37
C THR A 39 3.72 14.48 -17.49
N GLN A 40 4.62 14.32 -18.47
CA GLN A 40 4.57 13.26 -19.46
C GLN A 40 5.00 11.96 -18.76
N ALA A 41 4.04 11.09 -18.44
CA ALA A 41 4.29 9.81 -17.81
C ALA A 41 5.15 8.94 -18.76
N ASP A 42 6.45 8.82 -18.47
CA ASP A 42 7.31 7.81 -19.09
C ASP A 42 6.73 6.43 -18.73
N PRO A 43 6.25 5.63 -19.70
CA PRO A 43 5.62 4.34 -19.42
C PRO A 43 6.52 3.40 -18.61
N VAL A 44 7.84 3.49 -18.78
CA VAL A 44 8.80 2.68 -18.03
C VAL A 44 8.82 3.13 -16.57
N MET A 45 8.88 4.44 -16.32
CA MET A 45 8.88 4.97 -14.96
C MET A 45 7.55 4.75 -14.26
N LEU A 46 6.43 4.87 -14.99
CA LEU A 46 5.10 4.59 -14.46
C LEU A 46 5.02 3.15 -13.96
N GLU A 47 5.50 2.20 -14.76
CA GLU A 47 5.52 0.79 -14.37
C GLU A 47 6.46 0.53 -13.18
N VAL A 48 7.64 1.16 -13.14
CA VAL A 48 8.55 1.06 -11.99
C VAL A 48 7.89 1.57 -10.72
N PHE A 49 7.26 2.75 -10.75
CA PHE A 49 6.58 3.31 -9.58
C PHE A 49 5.37 2.48 -9.17
N ASN A 50 4.59 1.98 -10.12
CA ASN A 50 3.48 1.08 -9.85
C ASN A 50 3.93 -0.17 -9.06
N ASN A 51 4.99 -0.83 -9.52
CA ASN A 51 5.56 -1.99 -8.81
C ASN A 51 6.12 -1.63 -7.44
N LEU A 52 6.77 -0.46 -7.29
CA LEU A 52 7.30 -0.01 -6.01
C LEU A 52 6.19 0.24 -4.98
N PHE A 53 5.11 0.94 -5.36
CA PHE A 53 4.00 1.21 -4.44
C PHE A 53 3.22 -0.06 -4.09
N MET A 54 3.00 -0.94 -5.06
CA MET A 54 2.39 -2.26 -4.81
C MET A 54 3.26 -3.09 -3.86
N SER A 55 4.58 -3.11 -4.06
CA SER A 55 5.50 -3.82 -3.17
C SER A 55 5.42 -3.32 -1.73
N ILE A 56 5.27 -2.01 -1.50
CA ILE A 56 5.07 -1.47 -0.15
C ILE A 56 3.81 -2.07 0.49
N ALA A 57 2.66 -2.02 -0.21
CA ALA A 57 1.40 -2.52 0.31
C ALA A 57 1.47 -4.03 0.61
N GLU A 58 2.12 -4.82 -0.27
CA GLU A 58 2.34 -6.25 -0.07
C GLU A 58 3.24 -6.54 1.14
N GLN A 59 4.35 -5.81 1.30
CA GLN A 59 5.26 -6.00 2.43
C GLN A 59 4.59 -5.62 3.77
N MET A 60 3.75 -4.59 3.78
CA MET A 60 2.90 -4.26 4.94
C MET A 60 1.99 -5.45 5.27
N GLY A 61 1.35 -6.05 4.26
CA GLY A 61 0.47 -7.19 4.43
C GLY A 61 1.18 -8.43 4.98
N VAL A 62 2.34 -8.79 4.41
CA VAL A 62 3.18 -9.90 4.88
C VAL A 62 3.61 -9.68 6.35
N THR A 63 3.99 -8.44 6.69
CA THR A 63 4.38 -8.08 8.06
C THR A 63 3.20 -8.25 9.03
N LEU A 64 2.03 -7.74 8.67
CA LEU A 64 0.81 -7.87 9.48
C LEU A 64 0.43 -9.35 9.68
N GLN A 65 0.43 -10.15 8.61
CA GLN A 65 0.14 -11.58 8.68
C GLN A 65 1.11 -12.33 9.61
N ASN A 66 2.41 -12.08 9.48
CA ASN A 66 3.44 -12.80 10.23
C ASN A 66 3.49 -12.43 11.71
N THR A 67 3.06 -11.22 12.06
CA THR A 67 3.04 -10.72 13.44
C THR A 67 1.71 -10.93 14.15
N ALA A 68 0.64 -11.22 13.42
CA ALA A 68 -0.68 -11.46 13.99
C ALA A 68 -0.77 -12.76 14.79
N TYR A 69 -1.38 -12.69 15.96
CA TYR A 69 -1.84 -13.86 16.73
C TYR A 69 -3.22 -14.35 16.25
N SER A 70 -4.02 -13.46 15.66
CA SER A 70 -5.37 -13.76 15.18
C SER A 70 -5.34 -14.74 14.01
N VAL A 71 -6.07 -15.85 14.12
CA VAL A 71 -6.28 -16.80 13.00
C VAL A 71 -7.00 -16.16 11.82
N ASN A 72 -7.85 -15.16 12.05
CA ASN A 72 -8.53 -14.43 10.98
C ASN A 72 -7.52 -13.67 10.10
N ILE A 73 -6.49 -13.08 10.71
CA ILE A 73 -5.47 -12.35 9.98
C ILE A 73 -4.42 -13.31 9.42
N LYS A 74 -3.90 -14.21 10.25
CA LYS A 74 -2.75 -15.06 9.90
C LYS A 74 -3.08 -16.14 8.87
N GLU A 75 -4.22 -16.80 9.02
CA GLU A 75 -4.60 -17.97 8.23
C GLU A 75 -5.72 -17.67 7.22
N ARG A 76 -6.71 -16.87 7.62
CA ARG A 76 -7.83 -16.48 6.72
C ARG A 76 -7.52 -15.27 5.85
N LEU A 77 -6.43 -14.54 6.14
CA LEU A 77 -6.02 -13.34 5.42
C LEU A 77 -7.09 -12.24 5.39
N ASP A 78 -7.87 -12.14 6.46
CA ASP A 78 -8.94 -11.17 6.61
C ASP A 78 -8.39 -9.81 7.08
N PHE A 79 -7.59 -9.22 6.19
CA PHE A 79 -6.97 -7.92 6.36
C PHE A 79 -6.67 -7.29 5.01
N SER A 80 -6.38 -5.99 4.97
CA SER A 80 -5.82 -5.34 3.78
C SER A 80 -4.92 -4.18 4.17
N CYS A 81 -3.91 -3.95 3.34
CA CYS A 81 -2.94 -2.87 3.50
C CYS A 81 -2.94 -2.02 2.23
N ALA A 82 -2.89 -0.71 2.39
CA ALA A 82 -2.95 0.23 1.28
C ALA A 82 -2.09 1.47 1.52
N VAL A 83 -1.68 2.07 0.41
CA VAL A 83 -0.96 3.34 0.32
C VAL A 83 -1.84 4.34 -0.40
N PHE A 84 -1.93 5.55 0.12
CA PHE A 84 -2.75 6.64 -0.39
C PHE A 84 -1.89 7.88 -0.61
N ASP A 85 -2.24 8.72 -1.58
CA ASP A 85 -1.55 9.98 -1.79
C ASP A 85 -1.78 10.95 -0.62
N ARG A 86 -1.09 12.10 -0.62
CA ARG A 86 -1.21 13.14 0.43
C ARG A 86 -2.65 13.63 0.67
N HIS A 87 -3.56 13.45 -0.28
CA HIS A 87 -4.96 13.88 -0.22
C HIS A 87 -5.91 12.75 0.18
N GLY A 88 -5.40 11.52 0.35
CA GLY A 88 -6.19 10.35 0.74
C GLY A 88 -6.72 9.52 -0.43
N ALA A 89 -6.28 9.80 -1.67
CA ALA A 89 -6.68 8.98 -2.82
C ALA A 89 -5.85 7.69 -2.88
N LEU A 90 -6.50 6.55 -3.16
CA LEU A 90 -5.85 5.25 -3.21
C LEU A 90 -4.78 5.20 -4.31
N VAL A 91 -3.56 4.79 -3.95
CA VAL A 91 -2.43 4.63 -4.88
C VAL A 91 -2.12 3.15 -5.13
N ALA A 92 -2.07 2.35 -4.07
CA ALA A 92 -1.77 0.92 -4.15
C ALA A 92 -2.43 0.16 -3.00
N ASN A 93 -2.83 -1.09 -3.24
CA ASN A 93 -3.42 -1.96 -2.22
C ASN A 93 -3.00 -3.42 -2.41
N ALA A 94 -2.69 -4.10 -1.31
CA ALA A 94 -2.44 -5.53 -1.35
C ALA A 94 -3.77 -6.29 -1.59
N PRO A 95 -3.85 -7.18 -2.60
CA PRO A 95 -5.09 -7.86 -2.96
C PRO A 95 -5.36 -9.04 -2.03
N HIS A 96 -6.10 -8.81 -0.95
CA HIS A 96 -6.53 -9.89 -0.05
C HIS A 96 -8.06 -9.94 0.09
N MET A 97 -8.72 -8.80 0.31
CA MET A 97 -10.18 -8.74 0.48
C MET A 97 -10.81 -7.59 -0.34
N PRO A 98 -11.56 -7.88 -1.42
CA PRO A 98 -12.13 -6.86 -2.32
C PRO A 98 -13.03 -5.83 -1.63
N VAL A 99 -13.74 -6.21 -0.56
CA VAL A 99 -14.63 -5.32 0.21
C VAL A 99 -13.87 -4.16 0.88
N HIS A 100 -12.58 -4.33 1.14
CA HIS A 100 -11.75 -3.29 1.74
C HIS A 100 -11.39 -2.16 0.75
N LEU A 101 -11.38 -2.42 -0.56
CA LEU A 101 -10.91 -1.42 -1.54
C LEU A 101 -11.77 -0.15 -1.56
N GLY A 102 -13.09 -0.28 -1.46
CA GLY A 102 -14.03 0.84 -1.63
C GLY A 102 -14.46 1.54 -0.35
N SER A 103 -13.91 1.14 0.81
CA SER A 103 -14.30 1.69 2.11
C SER A 103 -13.11 2.21 2.91
N MET A 104 -11.90 1.73 2.63
CA MET A 104 -10.69 2.17 3.31
C MET A 104 -10.25 3.58 2.89
N ASP A 105 -10.45 3.95 1.62
CA ASP A 105 -10.31 5.33 1.13
C ASP A 105 -11.15 6.31 1.96
N ARG A 106 -12.43 5.97 2.21
CA ARG A 106 -13.32 6.80 3.01
C ARG A 106 -12.87 6.92 4.48
N SER A 107 -12.24 5.88 5.00
CA SER A 107 -11.66 5.87 6.35
C SER A 107 -10.49 6.87 6.44
N VAL A 108 -9.58 6.83 5.46
CA VAL A 108 -8.43 7.76 5.38
C VAL A 108 -8.90 9.20 5.19
N GLU A 109 -9.84 9.45 4.26
CA GLU A 109 -10.45 10.76 4.08
C GLU A 109 -11.08 11.31 5.36
N THR A 110 -11.71 10.45 6.16
CA THR A 110 -12.31 10.85 7.43
C THR A 110 -11.26 11.24 8.46
N ILE A 111 -10.18 10.47 8.61
CA ILE A 111 -9.06 10.84 9.48
C ILE A 111 -8.45 12.19 9.07
N ILE A 112 -8.20 12.39 7.77
CA ILE A 112 -7.68 13.66 7.24
C ILE A 112 -8.62 14.83 7.57
N ARG A 113 -9.93 14.63 7.38
CA ARG A 113 -10.95 15.66 7.62
C ARG A 113 -11.06 16.02 9.10
N LEU A 114 -11.16 15.02 9.98
CA LEU A 114 -11.40 15.23 11.41
C LEU A 114 -10.18 15.77 12.15
N ASN A 115 -8.97 15.53 11.66
CA ASN A 115 -7.73 15.99 12.26
C ASN A 115 -7.06 17.12 11.44
N SER A 116 -7.79 17.75 10.52
CA SER A 116 -7.23 18.78 9.65
C SER A 116 -6.64 19.94 10.46
N GLY A 117 -5.34 20.20 10.28
CA GLY A 117 -4.61 21.23 11.03
C GLY A 117 -3.96 20.76 12.34
N ASP A 118 -4.19 19.52 12.76
CA ASP A 118 -3.62 18.89 13.97
C ASP A 118 -3.17 17.45 13.66
N ILE A 119 -2.30 17.30 12.67
CA ILE A 119 -1.64 16.04 12.33
C ILE A 119 -0.14 16.25 12.42
N HIS A 120 0.52 15.39 13.18
CA HIS A 120 1.93 15.46 13.51
C HIS A 120 2.64 14.17 13.11
N ALA A 121 3.95 14.30 12.89
CA ALA A 121 4.82 13.15 12.68
C ALA A 121 4.75 12.19 13.86
N GLY A 122 4.55 10.90 13.57
CA GLY A 122 4.42 9.84 14.56
C GLY A 122 3.00 9.61 15.07
N ASP A 123 2.03 10.42 14.67
CA ASP A 123 0.62 10.14 14.94
C ASP A 123 0.20 8.83 14.26
N VAL A 124 -0.72 8.11 14.92
CA VAL A 124 -1.37 6.93 14.38
C VAL A 124 -2.84 7.04 14.75
N PHE A 125 -3.72 6.92 13.77
CA PHE A 125 -5.16 7.04 13.98
C PHE A 125 -5.84 5.68 13.79
N ALA A 126 -6.97 5.47 14.45
CA ALA A 126 -7.79 4.29 14.26
C ALA A 126 -9.28 4.63 14.19
N LEU A 127 -10.01 3.89 13.37
CA LEU A 127 -11.47 3.91 13.32
C LEU A 127 -12.05 2.55 12.94
N ASN A 128 -13.30 2.30 13.33
CA ASN A 128 -14.11 1.18 12.84
C ASN A 128 -15.56 1.57 12.52
N ALA A 129 -15.93 2.84 12.77
CA ALA A 129 -17.29 3.32 12.57
C ALA A 129 -17.79 3.09 11.12
N PRO A 130 -18.89 2.33 10.92
CA PRO A 130 -19.37 2.00 9.58
C PRO A 130 -19.81 3.23 8.77
N TYR A 131 -20.21 4.29 9.47
CA TYR A 131 -20.66 5.55 8.89
C TYR A 131 -19.54 6.35 8.21
N ASN A 132 -18.28 6.03 8.53
CA ASN A 132 -17.10 6.79 8.15
C ASN A 132 -16.04 5.96 7.40
N GLY A 133 -16.48 4.88 6.74
CA GLY A 133 -15.62 4.01 5.94
C GLY A 133 -15.27 2.68 6.61
N GLY A 134 -15.68 2.46 7.86
CA GLY A 134 -15.73 1.11 8.43
C GLY A 134 -16.67 0.21 7.60
N THR A 135 -16.34 -1.07 7.48
CA THR A 135 -17.19 -2.08 6.83
C THR A 135 -18.23 -2.65 7.81
N HIS A 136 -17.78 -2.88 9.04
CA HIS A 136 -18.52 -3.32 10.22
C HIS A 136 -17.58 -3.20 11.43
N LEU A 137 -18.09 -3.23 12.66
CA LEU A 137 -17.29 -2.91 13.86
C LEU A 137 -16.02 -3.75 14.05
N PRO A 138 -16.00 -5.06 13.73
CA PRO A 138 -14.78 -5.88 13.87
C PRO A 138 -13.62 -5.48 12.94
N ASP A 139 -13.89 -4.73 11.88
CA ASP A 139 -12.86 -4.27 10.95
C ASP A 139 -12.29 -2.93 11.42
N ILE A 140 -11.18 -3.01 12.16
CA ILE A 140 -10.47 -1.83 12.63
C ILE A 140 -9.48 -1.38 11.56
N THR A 141 -9.59 -0.11 11.15
CA THR A 141 -8.65 0.54 10.22
C THR A 141 -7.71 1.43 11.00
N VAL A 142 -6.41 1.16 10.88
CA VAL A 142 -5.34 2.03 11.40
C VAL A 142 -4.79 2.84 10.24
N VAL A 143 -4.65 4.15 10.42
CA VAL A 143 -4.23 5.13 9.41
C VAL A 143 -3.05 5.92 9.94
N THR A 144 -1.94 5.92 9.20
CA THR A 144 -0.69 6.57 9.61
C THR A 144 -0.21 7.56 8.54
N PRO A 145 0.01 8.85 8.88
CA PRO A 145 0.65 9.80 7.99
C PRO A 145 2.14 9.51 7.86
N VAL A 146 2.66 9.57 6.64
CA VAL A 146 4.10 9.50 6.37
C VAL A 146 4.60 10.87 5.97
N PHE A 147 5.51 11.43 6.78
CA PHE A 147 6.08 12.76 6.59
C PHE A 147 7.39 12.71 5.79
N ASP A 148 7.76 13.85 5.22
CA ASP A 148 9.10 14.08 4.68
C ASP A 148 10.17 14.03 5.78
N ASP A 149 11.45 13.95 5.38
CA ASP A 149 12.57 13.88 6.35
C ASP A 149 12.59 15.08 7.32
N ALA A 150 12.08 16.23 6.87
CA ALA A 150 11.97 17.44 7.68
C ALA A 150 10.80 17.41 8.67
N GLN A 151 9.94 16.40 8.62
CA GLN A 151 8.72 16.23 9.42
C GLN A 151 7.73 17.41 9.29
N LYS A 152 7.68 18.02 8.09
CA LYS A 152 6.87 19.22 7.80
C LYS A 152 5.69 18.94 6.88
N ASN A 153 5.90 18.08 5.89
CA ASN A 153 4.89 17.81 4.87
C ASN A 153 4.54 16.33 4.88
N ILE A 154 3.25 16.03 4.83
CA ILE A 154 2.77 14.67 4.59
C ILE A 154 3.01 14.34 3.12
N LEU A 155 3.77 13.28 2.88
CA LEU A 155 4.07 12.76 1.55
C LEU A 155 2.94 11.84 1.06
N PHE A 156 2.50 10.94 1.92
CA PHE A 156 1.48 9.93 1.65
C PHE A 156 0.91 9.39 2.96
N TRP A 157 -0.13 8.57 2.87
CA TRP A 157 -0.71 7.87 3.99
C TRP A 157 -0.61 6.37 3.79
N THR A 158 -0.49 5.64 4.89
CA THR A 158 -0.65 4.19 4.89
C THR A 158 -1.88 3.83 5.72
N ALA A 159 -2.58 2.78 5.31
CA ALA A 159 -3.63 2.21 6.12
C ALA A 159 -3.56 0.68 6.16
N SER A 160 -3.88 0.13 7.31
CA SER A 160 -4.02 -1.31 7.52
C SER A 160 -5.35 -1.58 8.21
N ARG A 161 -6.19 -2.41 7.58
CA ARG A 161 -7.45 -2.89 8.13
C ARG A 161 -7.32 -4.36 8.49
N GLY A 162 -7.75 -4.75 9.67
CA GLY A 162 -7.75 -6.15 10.10
C GLY A 162 -9.03 -6.53 10.83
N HIS A 163 -9.55 -7.72 10.52
CA HIS A 163 -10.74 -8.25 11.13
C HIS A 163 -10.45 -8.87 12.50
N HIS A 164 -11.12 -8.37 13.52
CA HIS A 164 -11.03 -8.87 14.89
C HIS A 164 -12.11 -9.92 15.14
N ALA A 165 -11.76 -10.99 15.85
CA ALA A 165 -12.73 -12.07 16.09
C ALA A 165 -13.86 -11.67 17.05
N ASP A 166 -13.67 -10.60 17.81
CA ASP A 166 -14.59 -10.07 18.81
C ASP A 166 -14.29 -8.57 19.00
N ILE A 167 -15.32 -7.76 19.18
CA ILE A 167 -15.23 -6.31 19.41
C ILE A 167 -16.04 -5.87 20.66
N GLY A 168 -16.35 -6.81 21.55
CA GLY A 168 -17.04 -6.54 22.82
C GLY A 168 -18.54 -6.33 22.70
N GLY A 169 -19.18 -6.96 21.71
CA GLY A 169 -20.63 -6.95 21.55
C GLY A 169 -21.37 -7.72 22.66
N THR A 170 -22.70 -7.75 22.56
CA THR A 170 -23.59 -8.43 23.53
C THR A 170 -23.39 -9.94 23.65
N ALA A 171 -22.73 -10.57 22.67
CA ALA A 171 -22.36 -11.98 22.69
C ALA A 171 -20.94 -12.16 22.15
N PRO A 172 -20.18 -13.17 22.62
CA PRO A 172 -18.85 -13.46 22.10
C PRO A 172 -18.86 -13.75 20.59
N GLY A 173 -17.93 -13.14 19.88
CA GLY A 173 -17.76 -13.28 18.43
C GLY A 173 -17.87 -11.97 17.67
N SER A 174 -17.64 -12.06 16.36
CA SER A 174 -17.53 -10.91 15.45
C SER A 174 -18.81 -10.07 15.42
N MET A 175 -19.95 -10.71 15.14
CA MET A 175 -21.26 -10.05 15.11
C MET A 175 -22.33 -10.96 15.73
N THR A 176 -23.20 -10.39 16.56
CA THR A 176 -24.37 -11.11 17.09
C THR A 176 -25.56 -10.97 16.13
N PRO A 177 -26.22 -12.07 15.72
CA PRO A 177 -27.41 -11.99 14.87
C PRO A 177 -28.65 -11.46 15.62
N LEU A 178 -28.53 -11.23 16.93
CA LEU A 178 -29.59 -10.71 17.77
C LEU A 178 -29.49 -9.21 18.02
N ALA A 179 -28.39 -8.56 17.59
CA ALA A 179 -28.29 -7.10 17.69
C ALA A 179 -29.38 -6.44 16.83
N THR A 180 -30.02 -5.44 17.41
CA THR A 180 -31.02 -4.59 16.77
C THR A 180 -30.53 -3.15 16.62
N THR A 181 -29.46 -2.81 17.34
CA THR A 181 -28.79 -1.50 17.28
C THR A 181 -27.27 -1.68 17.24
N VAL A 182 -26.56 -0.71 16.67
CA VAL A 182 -25.09 -0.78 16.52
C VAL A 182 -24.35 -0.84 17.86
N ASP A 183 -24.91 -0.21 18.91
CA ASP A 183 -24.33 -0.22 20.25
C ASP A 183 -24.33 -1.64 20.87
N GLU A 184 -25.18 -2.55 20.39
CA GLU A 184 -25.22 -3.95 20.82
C GLU A 184 -24.17 -4.82 20.09
N GLU A 185 -23.59 -4.32 19.00
CA GLU A 185 -22.60 -5.02 18.17
C GLU A 185 -21.18 -4.87 18.72
N GLY A 186 -20.93 -3.89 19.59
CA GLY A 186 -19.69 -3.73 20.36
C GLY A 186 -19.09 -2.34 20.28
N VAL A 187 -17.77 -2.25 20.45
CA VAL A 187 -17.05 -0.97 20.53
C VAL A 187 -17.05 -0.28 19.18
N LEU A 188 -17.54 0.96 19.14
CA LEU A 188 -17.56 1.83 17.98
C LEU A 188 -16.72 3.08 18.25
N PHE A 189 -15.83 3.45 17.32
CA PHE A 189 -15.05 4.67 17.37
C PHE A 189 -14.77 5.24 15.96
N ASP A 190 -14.87 6.57 15.86
CA ASP A 190 -14.74 7.32 14.60
C ASP A 190 -13.34 7.91 14.37
N ASN A 191 -12.63 8.26 15.44
CA ASN A 191 -11.32 8.89 15.38
C ASN A 191 -10.60 8.72 16.72
N PHE A 192 -9.85 7.64 16.85
CA PHE A 192 -8.95 7.41 17.96
C PHE A 192 -7.53 7.81 17.53
N ARG A 193 -6.79 8.54 18.36
CA ARG A 193 -5.40 8.95 18.15
C ARG A 193 -4.55 8.44 19.31
#